data_AF-W0RJI6-F1
#
_entry.id   AF-W0RJI6-F1
#
_cell.length_a   1.000
_cell.length_b   1.000
_cell.length_c   1.000
_cell.angle_alpha   90.00
_cell.angle_beta   90.00
_cell.angle_gamma   90.00
#
_symmetry.space_group_name_H-M   'P 1'
#
loop_
_entity.id
_entity.type
_entity.pdbx_description
1 polymer ?
#
loop_
_entity_poly.entity_id
_entity_poly.type
_entity_poly.pdbx_seq_one_letter_code
_entity_poly.pdbx_strand_id
1 'polypeptide(L)'
;MRRLAYLIAVVGCACAPPHVTAVRDPAGARRFEIIDAGDSTFKFIVAGTPWVRGGDVGVAVDPRRRDALVARFVVQTRVADTATALITGQTARVTATHVALLDAPRRRPLAQRAFWWGVFTGGVLGAGTALVIRGL
;
A
#
# COMPACT_ATOMS: atom_id res chain seq x y z
N MET A 1 -13.35 48.78 -29.97
CA MET A 1 -14.20 48.90 -28.76
C MET A 1 -15.03 47.62 -28.67
N ARG A 2 -14.99 46.69 -27.72
CA ARG A 2 -14.43 46.50 -26.36
C ARG A 2 -14.14 44.98 -26.28
N ARG A 3 -12.87 44.53 -26.18
CA ARG A 3 -12.26 44.03 -24.93
C ARG A 3 -13.25 43.38 -23.94
N LEU A 4 -13.30 42.05 -23.90
CA LEU A 4 -13.71 41.18 -22.78
C LEU A 4 -13.55 39.73 -23.27
N ALA A 5 -12.40 39.06 -23.19
CA ALA A 5 -11.61 38.68 -22.01
C ALA A 5 -12.43 37.86 -21.00
N TYR A 6 -12.57 36.55 -21.29
CA TYR A 6 -12.80 35.44 -20.36
C TYR A 6 -12.29 34.20 -21.13
N LEU A 7 -11.05 33.73 -21.05
CA LEU A 7 -10.25 33.38 -19.87
C LEU A 7 -11.09 32.62 -18.83
N ILE A 8 -11.57 31.44 -19.23
CA ILE A 8 -11.91 30.38 -18.28
C ILE A 8 -10.90 29.27 -18.49
N ALA A 9 -10.10 29.11 -17.46
CA ALA A 9 -8.95 28.25 -17.39
C ALA A 9 -9.32 26.79 -17.63
N VAL A 10 -8.44 26.13 -18.38
CA VAL A 10 -8.26 24.68 -18.40
C VAL A 10 -7.96 24.22 -16.96
N VAL A 11 -9.01 23.94 -16.19
CA VAL A 11 -8.94 23.26 -14.89
C VAL A 11 -9.73 21.98 -15.03
N GLY A 12 -9.16 21.04 -15.78
CA GLY A 12 -9.75 19.73 -16.05
C GLY A 12 -8.80 18.62 -15.65
N CYS A 13 -8.53 18.54 -14.35
CA CYS A 13 -7.80 17.52 -13.61
C CYS A 13 -6.82 16.64 -14.40
N ALA A 14 -5.53 17.00 -14.33
CA ALA A 14 -4.44 16.04 -14.34
C ALA A 14 -4.54 15.13 -13.10
N CYS A 15 -5.52 14.23 -13.09
CA CYS A 15 -5.71 13.20 -12.09
C CYS A 15 -4.90 11.95 -12.51
N ALA A 16 -3.63 12.12 -12.94
CA ALA A 16 -2.70 10.99 -12.99
C ALA A 16 -2.22 10.79 -11.55
N PRO A 17 -2.58 9.70 -10.86
CA PRO A 17 -2.08 9.46 -9.52
C PRO A 17 -0.55 9.41 -9.62
N PRO A 18 0.18 10.22 -8.84
CA PRO A 18 1.62 10.11 -8.81
C PRO A 18 1.92 8.65 -8.44
N HIS A 19 2.70 7.97 -9.29
CA HIS A 19 3.32 6.71 -8.92
C HIS A 19 4.39 7.04 -7.89
N VAL A 20 3.94 7.44 -6.70
CA VAL A 20 4.79 7.50 -5.53
C VAL A 20 5.13 6.05 -5.28
N THR A 21 6.35 5.65 -5.62
CA THR A 21 7.06 4.55 -4.97
C THR A 21 7.21 4.95 -3.51
N ALA A 22 6.09 4.97 -2.79
CA ALA A 22 6.06 5.24 -1.38
C ALA A 22 6.90 4.13 -0.77
N VAL A 23 8.04 4.52 -0.19
CA VAL A 23 8.66 3.75 0.86
C VAL A 23 7.51 3.38 1.78
N ARG A 24 7.18 2.08 1.80
CA ARG A 24 6.03 1.53 2.52
C ARG A 24 6.04 2.13 3.91
N ASP A 25 5.01 2.92 4.20
CA ASP A 25 4.88 3.60 5.48
C ASP A 25 4.73 2.51 6.57
N PRO A 26 5.74 2.33 7.44
CA PRO A 26 5.67 1.32 8.48
C PRO A 26 4.56 1.61 9.51
N ALA A 27 3.94 2.80 9.51
CA ALA A 27 2.83 3.13 10.39
C ALA A 27 1.58 2.23 10.17
N GLY A 28 1.44 1.63 8.99
CA GLY A 28 0.38 0.66 8.68
C GLY A 28 0.82 -0.80 8.73
N ALA A 29 2.10 -1.06 9.01
CA ALA A 29 2.67 -2.41 9.00
C ALA A 29 2.39 -3.13 10.33
N ARG A 30 1.97 -4.38 10.24
CA ARG A 30 1.83 -5.25 11.41
C ARG A 30 3.19 -5.87 11.74
N ARG A 31 3.53 -5.86 13.02
CA ARG A 31 4.72 -6.48 13.61
C ARG A 31 4.45 -7.95 13.91
N PHE A 32 5.39 -8.81 13.52
CA PHE A 32 5.37 -10.24 13.79
C PHE A 32 6.70 -10.68 14.41
N GLU A 33 6.60 -11.53 15.41
CA GLU A 33 7.76 -12.11 16.09
C GLU A 33 8.36 -13.23 15.26
N ILE A 34 9.69 -13.20 15.10
CA ILE A 34 10.46 -14.25 14.43
C ILE A 34 10.80 -15.31 15.47
N ILE A 35 10.35 -16.54 15.21
CA ILE A 35 10.55 -17.68 16.13
C ILE A 35 11.75 -18.55 15.77
N ASP A 36 12.13 -18.55 14.50
CA ASP A 36 13.17 -19.43 13.97
C ASP A 36 13.81 -18.74 12.76
N ALA A 37 15.14 -18.68 12.70
CA ALA A 37 15.88 -18.02 11.63
C ALA A 37 17.00 -18.95 11.13
N GLY A 38 16.84 -19.41 9.89
CA GLY A 38 17.87 -20.14 9.16
C GLY A 38 18.73 -19.22 8.31
N ASP A 39 19.43 -19.79 7.33
CA ASP A 39 20.41 -19.05 6.52
C ASP A 39 19.74 -18.11 5.51
N SER A 40 18.72 -18.58 4.81
CA SER A 40 17.99 -17.81 3.79
C SER A 40 16.49 -17.77 4.03
N THR A 41 16.01 -18.43 5.08
CA THR A 41 14.61 -18.50 5.45
C THR A 41 14.43 -18.24 6.93
N PHE A 42 13.26 -17.74 7.31
CA PHE A 42 12.89 -17.62 8.71
C PHE A 42 11.39 -17.85 8.87
N LYS A 43 10.98 -18.19 10.09
CA LYS A 43 9.59 -18.40 10.46
C LYS A 43 9.13 -17.35 11.45
N PHE A 44 7.90 -16.91 11.30
CA PHE A 44 7.29 -15.93 12.19
C PHE A 44 5.83 -16.30 12.49
N ILE A 45 5.36 -15.90 13.67
CA ILE A 45 3.99 -16.19 14.12
C ILE A 45 3.03 -15.24 13.42
N VAL A 46 1.95 -15.78 12.84
CA VAL A 46 0.87 -15.03 12.17
C VAL A 46 -0.50 -15.28 12.80
N ALA A 47 -0.53 -15.83 14.02
CA ALA A 47 -1.76 -16.12 14.76
C ALA A 47 -2.75 -14.93 14.75
N GLY A 48 -4.01 -15.20 14.41
CA GLY A 48 -5.06 -14.17 14.33
C GLY A 48 -4.91 -13.17 13.17
N THR A 49 -4.07 -13.48 12.17
CA THR A 49 -3.82 -12.60 11.02
C THR A 49 -4.12 -13.31 9.69
N PRO A 50 -5.41 -13.47 9.32
CA PRO A 50 -5.80 -14.29 8.18
C PRO A 50 -5.40 -13.71 6.82
N TRP A 51 -5.00 -12.43 6.77
CA TRP A 51 -4.64 -11.76 5.53
C TRP A 51 -3.23 -12.06 5.05
N VAL A 52 -2.35 -12.62 5.88
CA VAL A 52 -0.97 -12.99 5.47
C VAL A 52 -1.03 -14.18 4.54
N ARG A 53 -0.44 -14.04 3.34
CA ARG A 53 -0.46 -15.03 2.27
C ARG A 53 0.92 -15.20 1.63
N GLY A 54 1.12 -16.32 0.95
CA GLY A 54 2.29 -16.52 0.10
C GLY A 54 2.36 -15.45 -1.00
N GLY A 55 3.56 -14.94 -1.27
CA GLY A 55 3.83 -13.83 -2.17
C GLY A 55 3.86 -12.46 -1.50
N ASP A 56 3.44 -12.34 -0.24
CA ASP A 56 3.50 -11.06 0.47
C ASP A 56 4.95 -10.67 0.74
N VAL A 57 5.29 -9.43 0.38
CA VAL A 57 6.61 -8.85 0.63
C VAL A 57 6.62 -8.19 2.00
N GLY A 58 7.72 -8.30 2.74
CA GLY A 58 7.91 -7.63 4.03
C GLY A 58 9.36 -7.22 4.28
N VAL A 59 9.60 -6.59 5.43
CA VAL A 59 10.93 -6.20 5.89
C VAL A 59 11.16 -6.66 7.32
N ALA A 60 12.33 -7.18 7.63
CA ALA A 60 12.76 -7.47 8.99
C ALA A 60 13.52 -6.26 9.54
N VAL A 61 13.21 -5.87 10.77
CA VAL A 61 13.81 -4.70 11.43
C VAL A 61 14.35 -5.05 12.80
N ASP A 62 15.34 -4.28 13.26
CA ASP A 62 15.86 -4.33 14.62
C ASP A 62 15.20 -3.25 15.50
N PRO A 63 14.29 -3.64 16.42
CA PRO A 63 13.61 -2.68 17.29
C PRO A 63 14.56 -1.98 18.27
N ARG A 64 15.71 -2.57 18.58
CA ARG A 64 16.72 -1.96 19.47
C ARG A 64 17.51 -0.85 18.78
N ARG A 65 17.46 -0.80 17.45
CA ARG A 65 18.18 0.18 16.61
C ARG A 65 17.21 1.08 15.84
N ARG A 66 16.12 1.52 16.49
CA ARG A 66 15.10 2.42 15.90
C ARG A 66 14.49 1.83 14.61
N ASP A 67 14.12 0.56 14.66
CA ASP A 67 13.57 -0.18 13.51
C ASP A 67 14.51 -0.16 12.28
N ALA A 68 15.82 -0.28 12.52
CA ALA A 68 16.80 -0.37 11.43
C ALA A 68 16.51 -1.56 10.52
N LEU A 69 16.60 -1.36 9.21
CA LEU A 69 16.38 -2.41 8.21
C LEU A 69 17.47 -3.49 8.31
N VAL A 70 17.05 -4.74 8.48
CA VAL A 70 17.92 -5.92 8.59
C VAL A 70 17.83 -6.80 7.35
N ALA A 71 16.62 -7.03 6.86
CA ALA A 71 16.39 -7.80 5.64
C ALA A 71 15.09 -7.42 4.94
N ARG A 72 15.01 -7.74 3.66
CA ARG A 72 13.78 -7.80 2.86
C ARG A 72 13.45 -9.27 2.63
N PHE A 73 12.16 -9.59 2.62
CA PHE A 73 11.72 -10.97 2.47
C PHE A 73 10.41 -11.08 1.70
N VAL A 74 10.13 -12.29 1.24
CA VAL A 74 8.86 -12.69 0.63
C VAL A 74 8.32 -13.90 1.37
N VAL A 75 7.05 -13.86 1.77
CA VAL A 75 6.38 -15.02 2.38
C VAL A 75 6.22 -16.10 1.33
N GLN A 76 6.71 -17.32 1.60
CA GLN A 76 6.54 -18.44 0.70
C GLN A 76 5.23 -19.16 0.97
N THR A 77 5.06 -19.61 2.21
CA THR A 77 3.92 -20.42 2.62
C THR A 77 3.51 -20.09 4.04
N ARG A 78 2.23 -20.33 4.33
CA ARG A 78 1.65 -20.24 5.66
C ARG A 78 1.16 -21.63 6.05
N VAL A 79 1.59 -22.10 7.22
CA VAL A 79 1.15 -23.36 7.82
C VAL A 79 0.54 -23.04 9.18
N ALA A 80 -0.79 -23.14 9.27
CA ALA A 80 -1.57 -22.78 10.46
C ALA A 80 -1.28 -21.35 10.95
N ASP A 81 -0.64 -21.22 12.11
CA ASP A 81 -0.29 -19.95 12.76
C ASP A 81 1.16 -19.51 12.54
N THR A 82 1.89 -20.22 11.68
CA THR A 82 3.28 -19.90 11.34
C THR A 82 3.41 -19.64 9.85
N ALA A 83 4.17 -18.61 9.49
CA ALA A 83 4.54 -18.32 8.11
C ALA A 83 6.04 -18.48 7.90
N THR A 84 6.42 -19.07 6.77
CA THR A 84 7.81 -19.20 6.34
C THR A 84 8.10 -18.13 5.29
N ALA A 85 9.11 -17.31 5.54
CA ALA A 85 9.58 -16.29 4.62
C ALA A 85 10.96 -16.65 4.06
N LEU A 86 11.17 -16.27 2.79
CA LEU A 86 12.45 -16.30 2.10
C LEU A 86 13.06 -14.90 2.11
N ILE A 87 14.31 -14.82 2.52
CA ILE A 87 15.09 -13.58 2.51
C ILE A 87 15.49 -13.28 1.06
N THR A 88 15.13 -12.09 0.56
CA THR A 88 15.45 -11.63 -0.80
C THR A 88 16.55 -10.59 -0.85
N GLY A 89 16.85 -9.95 0.28
CA GLY A 89 17.98 -9.03 0.41
C GLY A 89 18.30 -8.81 1.87
N GLN A 90 19.58 -8.73 2.22
CA GLN A 90 20.03 -8.71 3.59
C GLN A 90 21.10 -7.65 3.82
N THR A 91 20.97 -6.88 4.89
CA THR A 91 21.98 -5.92 5.35
C THR A 91 22.69 -6.44 6.61
N ALA A 92 22.03 -7.27 7.41
CA ALA A 92 22.60 -7.93 8.59
C ALA A 92 21.96 -9.29 8.88
N ARG A 93 22.61 -10.12 9.71
CA ARG A 93 22.10 -11.47 10.08
C ARG A 93 20.71 -11.38 10.72
N VAL A 94 19.73 -12.06 10.13
CA VAL A 94 18.39 -12.19 10.73
C VAL A 94 18.46 -13.16 11.91
N THR A 95 17.81 -12.80 13.01
CA THR A 95 17.74 -13.58 14.25
C THR A 95 16.34 -13.47 14.85
N ALA A 96 16.01 -14.32 15.82
CA ALA A 96 14.73 -14.28 16.53
C ALA A 96 14.46 -12.98 17.31
N THR A 97 15.50 -12.17 17.60
CA THR A 97 15.31 -10.87 18.27
C THR A 97 14.79 -9.77 17.35
N HIS A 98 14.75 -10.04 16.04
CA HIS A 98 14.24 -9.11 15.04
C HIS A 98 12.75 -9.28 14.85
N VAL A 99 12.13 -8.24 14.30
CA VAL A 99 10.69 -8.20 14.06
C VAL A 99 10.43 -8.16 12.55
N ALA A 100 9.53 -9.00 12.07
CA ALA A 100 9.04 -8.95 10.70
C ALA A 100 7.90 -7.94 10.59
N LEU A 101 7.97 -7.04 9.61
CA LEU A 101 6.95 -6.08 9.25
C LEU A 101 6.30 -6.51 7.94
N LEU A 102 4.98 -6.71 7.95
CA LEU A 102 4.18 -6.81 6.73
C LEU A 102 3.09 -5.75 6.73
N ASP A 103 2.86 -5.17 5.56
CA ASP A 103 1.73 -4.29 5.35
C ASP A 103 0.44 -5.09 5.17
N ALA A 104 -0.62 -4.63 5.82
CA ALA A 104 -1.96 -5.10 5.50
C ALA A 104 -2.30 -4.75 4.03
N PRO A 105 -3.02 -5.64 3.32
CA PRO A 105 -3.41 -5.36 1.94
C PRO A 105 -4.23 -4.07 1.86
N ARG A 106 -3.71 -3.08 1.13
CA ARG A 106 -4.46 -1.84 0.85
C ARG A 106 -5.69 -2.20 0.01
N ARG A 107 -6.89 -1.91 0.53
CA ARG A 107 -8.14 -2.09 -0.22
C ARG A 107 -8.06 -1.24 -1.48
N ARG A 108 -8.12 -1.89 -2.66
CA ARG A 108 -8.08 -1.19 -3.96
C ARG A 108 -9.17 -0.11 -3.99
N PRO A 109 -8.85 1.12 -4.43
CA PRO A 109 -9.80 2.23 -4.41
C PRO A 109 -11.04 1.97 -5.27
N LEU A 110 -10.90 1.25 -6.38
CA LEU A 110 -12.02 0.86 -7.26
C LEU A 110 -13.09 -0.02 -6.58
N ALA A 111 -12.72 -0.72 -5.51
CA ALA A 111 -13.64 -1.57 -4.75
C ALA A 111 -14.39 -0.79 -3.66
N GLN A 112 -14.09 0.50 -3.47
CA GLN A 112 -14.70 1.32 -2.43
C GLN A 112 -15.99 1.97 -2.94
N ARG A 113 -17.12 1.83 -2.23
CA ARG A 113 -18.40 2.48 -2.59
C ARG A 113 -18.27 3.99 -2.73
N ALA A 114 -17.40 4.62 -1.93
CA ALA A 114 -17.14 6.05 -1.98
C ALA A 114 -16.53 6.49 -3.33
N PHE A 115 -15.69 5.66 -3.96
CA PHE A 115 -15.16 5.93 -5.29
C PHE A 115 -16.30 6.02 -6.32
N TRP A 116 -17.23 5.07 -6.28
CA TRP A 116 -18.39 5.07 -7.18
C TRP A 116 -19.32 6.25 -6.91
N TRP A 117 -19.56 6.62 -5.66
CA TRP A 117 -20.30 7.84 -5.33
C TRP A 117 -19.66 9.09 -5.93
N GLY A 118 -18.33 9.21 -5.88
CA GLY A 118 -17.61 10.31 -6.53
C GLY A 118 -17.80 10.33 -8.05
N VAL A 119 -17.70 9.17 -8.71
CA VAL A 119 -17.92 9.02 -10.16
C VAL A 119 -19.34 9.40 -10.56
N PHE A 120 -20.36 8.94 -9.82
CA PHE A 120 -21.75 9.30 -10.09
C PHE A 120 -22.00 10.80 -9.89
N THR A 121 -21.53 11.36 -8.77
CA THR A 121 -21.75 12.78 -8.45
C THR A 121 -21.06 13.68 -9.48
N GLY A 122 -19.82 13.35 -9.87
CA GLY A 122 -19.09 14.07 -10.92
C GLY A 122 -19.76 13.94 -12.29
N GLY A 123 -20.28 12.77 -12.63
CA GLY A 123 -20.99 12.52 -13.90
C GLY A 123 -22.28 13.33 -14.03
N VAL A 124 -23.08 13.42 -12.96
CA VAL A 124 -24.34 14.19 -12.95
C VAL A 124 -24.07 15.70 -13.09
N LEU A 125 -23.12 16.23 -12.34
CA LEU A 125 -22.75 17.65 -12.43
C LEU A 125 -22.12 17.99 -13.79
N GLY A 126 -21.27 17.13 -14.32
CA GLY A 126 -20.66 17.30 -15.64
C GLY A 126 -21.70 17.29 -16.77
N ALA A 127 -22.64 16.35 -16.76
CA ALA A 127 -23.71 16.28 -17.76
C ALA A 127 -24.65 17.49 -17.69
N GLY A 128 -24.98 17.97 -16.48
CA GLY A 128 -25.81 19.16 -16.29
C GLY A 128 -25.17 20.41 -16.90
N THR A 129 -23.88 20.64 -16.66
CA THR A 129 -23.16 21.78 -17.25
C THR A 129 -23.03 21.67 -18.78
N ALA A 130 -22.79 20.47 -19.32
CA ALA A 130 -22.70 20.24 -20.76
C ALA A 130 -24.05 20.47 -21.47
N LEU A 131 -25.17 20.16 -20.82
CA LEU A 131 -26.51 20.38 -21.39
C LEU A 131 -26.87 21.88 -21.41
N VAL A 132 -26.51 22.62 -20.37
CA VAL A 132 -26.75 24.08 -20.29
C VAL A 132 -25.92 24.85 -21.33
N ILE A 133 -24.68 24.42 -21.59
CA ILE A 133 -23.82 25.06 -22.61
C ILE A 133 -24.33 24.78 -24.04
N ARG A 134 -25.04 23.67 -24.27
CA ARG A 134 -25.50 23.26 -25.60
C ARG A 134 -26.89 23.76 -25.97
N GLY A 135 -27.62 24.31 -25.00
CA GLY A 135 -28.98 24.88 -25.16
C GLY A 135 -29.05 26.41 -25.16
N LEU A 136 -27.90 27.09 -25.17
CA LEU A 136 -27.73 28.54 -25.26
C LEU A 136 -27.03 28.88 -26.58
#